data_AF-A0A961I9R0-F1
#
_entry.id   AF-A0A961I9R0-F1
#
_cell.length_a   1.000
_cell.length_b   1.000
_cell.length_c   1.000
_cell.angle_alpha   90.00
_cell.angle_beta   90.00
_cell.angle_gamma   90.00
#
_symmetry.space_group_name_H-M   'P 1'
#
loop_
_entity.id
_entity.type
_entity.pdbx_description
1 polymer ?
#
loop_
_entity_poly.entity_id
_entity_poly.type
_entity_poly.pdbx_seq_one_letter_code
_entity_poly.pdbx_strand_id
1 'polypeptide(L)'
;MAALHFVSDEVAQEVFDWRSAVARLQDVYAHEFGAGASPPRTVAVDGPSWLRTLPGNPPGLRHFGAKIMGATMTAPTPTADYVI
;
A
#
# COMPACT_ATOMS: atom_id res chain seq x y z
N MET A 1 -16.62 -3.17 18.83
CA MET A 1 -15.41 -2.78 18.10
C MET A 1 -15.19 -3.83 17.02
N ALA A 2 -14.92 -3.43 15.77
CA ALA A 2 -14.52 -4.38 14.74
C ALA A 2 -13.15 -4.96 15.11
N ALA A 3 -12.97 -6.28 14.97
CA ALA A 3 -11.67 -6.91 15.18
C ALA A 3 -10.71 -6.48 14.06
N LEU A 4 -9.43 -6.32 14.40
CA LEU A 4 -8.40 -6.18 13.38
C LEU A 4 -8.20 -7.54 12.73
N HIS A 5 -8.25 -7.56 11.39
CA HIS A 5 -7.98 -8.75 10.61
C HIS A 5 -6.58 -8.65 10.01
N PHE A 6 -5.77 -9.67 10.21
CA PHE A 6 -4.50 -9.84 9.52
C PHE A 6 -4.73 -10.71 8.28
N VAL A 7 -4.28 -10.25 7.13
CA VAL A 7 -4.31 -11.01 5.86
C VAL A 7 -2.86 -11.29 5.48
N SER A 8 -2.48 -12.56 5.40
CA SER A 8 -1.13 -12.95 5.01
C SER A 8 -0.95 -12.92 3.49
N ASP A 9 0.30 -12.96 3.03
CA ASP A 9 0.61 -13.01 1.60
C ASP A 9 0.06 -14.27 0.93
N GLU A 10 0.03 -15.41 1.64
CA GLU A 10 -0.56 -16.65 1.14
C GLU A 10 -2.06 -16.49 0.87
N VAL A 11 -2.80 -15.93 1.83
CA VAL A 11 -4.23 -15.66 1.66
C VAL A 11 -4.47 -14.64 0.55
N ALA A 12 -3.65 -13.59 0.48
CA ALA A 12 -3.74 -12.60 -0.59
C ALA A 12 -3.53 -13.25 -1.96
N GLN A 13 -2.58 -14.17 -2.09
CA GLN A 13 -2.30 -14.90 -3.32
C GLN A 13 -3.45 -15.84 -3.71
N GLU A 14 -4.08 -16.51 -2.75
CA GLU A 14 -5.22 -17.40 -2.99
C GLU A 14 -6.46 -16.67 -3.55
N VAL A 15 -6.71 -15.45 -3.09
CA VAL A 15 -7.90 -14.68 -3.49
C VAL A 15 -7.67 -13.70 -4.64
N PHE A 16 -6.42 -13.46 -5.03
CA PHE A 16 -6.09 -12.46 -6.03
C PHE A 16 -6.49 -12.90 -7.45
N ASP A 17 -7.25 -12.04 -8.12
CA ASP A 17 -7.62 -12.18 -9.53
C ASP A 17 -7.14 -10.96 -10.33
N TRP A 18 -6.31 -11.19 -11.34
CA TRP A 18 -5.74 -10.13 -12.18
C TRP A 18 -6.80 -9.31 -12.90
N ARG A 19 -7.87 -9.95 -13.41
CA ARG A 19 -8.90 -9.24 -14.17
C ARG A 19 -9.64 -8.26 -13.26
N SER A 20 -10.06 -8.74 -12.09
CA SER A 20 -10.71 -7.93 -11.07
C SER A 20 -9.79 -6.81 -10.58
N ALA A 21 -8.52 -7.10 -10.32
CA ALA A 21 -7.55 -6.11 -9.87
C ALA A 21 -7.39 -4.96 -10.88
N VAL A 22 -7.18 -5.27 -12.16
CA VAL A 22 -7.04 -4.25 -13.22
C VAL A 22 -8.33 -3.42 -13.36
N ALA A 23 -9.49 -4.07 -13.37
CA ALA A 23 -10.77 -3.38 -13.47
C ALA A 23 -11.01 -2.44 -12.26
N ARG A 24 -10.63 -2.86 -11.05
CA ARG A 24 -10.70 -2.00 -9.85
C ARG A 24 -9.74 -0.83 -9.92
N LEU A 25 -8.51 -1.02 -10.41
CA LEU A 25 -7.56 0.09 -10.59
C LEU A 25 -8.10 1.11 -11.59
N GLN A 26 -8.64 0.66 -12.72
CA GLN A 26 -9.25 1.54 -13.73
C GLN A 26 -10.42 2.35 -13.14
N ASP A 27 -11.30 1.69 -12.39
CA ASP A 27 -12.43 2.33 -11.69
C ASP A 27 -11.93 3.40 -10.70
N VAL A 28 -10.96 3.06 -9.86
CA VAL A 28 -10.34 4.00 -8.91
C VAL A 28 -9.75 5.20 -9.64
N TYR A 29 -8.88 4.99 -10.64
CA TYR A 29 -8.20 6.05 -11.36
C TYR A 29 -9.09 6.87 -12.31
N ALA A 30 -10.32 6.43 -12.57
CA ALA A 30 -11.31 7.21 -13.32
C ALA A 30 -11.93 8.36 -12.48
N HIS A 31 -11.77 8.33 -11.15
CA HIS A 31 -12.25 9.39 -10.27
C HIS A 31 -11.30 10.60 -10.26
N GLU A 32 -11.83 11.79 -10.02
CA GLU A 32 -11.02 12.99 -9.79
C GLU A 32 -10.46 12.97 -8.36
N PHE A 33 -9.14 13.01 -8.20
CA PHE A 33 -8.48 13.00 -6.89
C PHE A 33 -8.18 14.43 -6.44
N GLY A 34 -8.77 14.83 -5.32
CA GLY A 34 -8.29 16.02 -4.59
C GLY A 34 -6.87 15.81 -4.06
N ALA A 35 -6.12 16.89 -3.85
CA ALA A 35 -4.72 16.83 -3.40
C ALA A 35 -4.51 16.06 -2.08
N GLY A 36 -5.53 15.99 -1.22
CA GLY A 36 -5.49 15.24 0.04
C GLY A 36 -5.85 13.75 -0.07
N ALA A 37 -6.39 13.29 -1.21
CA ALA A 37 -6.81 11.90 -1.38
C ALA A 37 -5.64 10.92 -1.52
N SER A 38 -4.51 11.40 -2.06
CA SER A 38 -3.26 10.65 -2.17
C SER A 38 -2.08 11.61 -2.08
N PRO A 39 -1.74 12.10 -0.88
CA PRO A 39 -0.65 13.05 -0.72
C PRO A 39 0.70 12.42 -1.09
N PRO A 40 1.76 13.21 -1.30
CA PRO A 40 3.11 12.68 -1.48
C PRO A 40 3.49 11.73 -0.35
N ARG A 41 4.16 10.63 -0.71
CA ARG A 41 4.69 9.66 0.26
C ARG A 41 5.61 10.36 1.27
N THR A 42 5.55 9.95 2.53
CA THR A 42 6.55 10.32 3.53
C THR A 42 7.65 9.27 3.56
N VAL A 43 8.92 9.71 3.66
CA VAL A 43 10.08 8.83 3.71
C VAL A 43 10.97 9.21 4.89
N ALA A 44 11.14 8.30 5.84
CA ALA A 44 12.20 8.40 6.83
C ALA A 44 13.45 7.69 6.28
N VAL A 45 14.61 8.34 6.37
CA VAL A 45 15.88 7.83 5.85
C VAL A 45 16.91 7.89 6.97
N ASP A 46 17.63 6.79 7.17
CA ASP A 46 18.78 6.71 8.06
C ASP A 46 19.86 5.84 7.41
N GLY A 47 20.98 6.47 7.01
CA GLY A 47 22.05 5.83 6.26
C GLY A 47 21.55 5.08 5.01
N PRO A 48 21.80 3.77 4.86
CA PRO A 48 21.38 2.96 3.71
C PRO A 48 19.93 2.46 3.81
N SER A 49 19.21 2.84 4.88
CA SER A 49 17.87 2.34 5.18
C SER A 49 16.81 3.41 4.93
N TRP A 50 15.63 2.97 4.53
CA TRP A 50 14.46 3.83 4.41
C TRP A 50 13.19 3.15 4.89
N LEU A 51 12.25 3.96 5.39
CA LEU A 51 10.87 3.59 5.70
C LEU A 51 9.93 4.56 4.98
N ARG A 52 9.00 4.04 4.18
CA ARG A 52 8.06 4.78 3.33
C ARG A 52 6.64 4.53 3.78
N THR A 53 5.85 5.59 3.87
CA THR A 53 4.40 5.51 4.11
C THR A 53 3.66 6.15 2.93
N LEU A 54 2.71 5.40 2.36
CA LEU A 54 1.90 5.81 1.20
C LEU A 54 0.42 5.74 1.60
N PRO A 55 -0.15 6.80 2.22
CA PRO A 55 -1.56 6.84 2.55
C PRO A 55 -2.42 7.11 1.29
N GLY A 56 -3.62 6.53 1.28
CA GLY A 56 -4.61 6.74 0.22
C GLY A 56 -6.03 6.74 0.80
N ASN A 57 -6.82 7.71 0.38
CA ASN A 57 -8.23 7.86 0.68
C ASN A 57 -8.98 8.34 -0.59
N PRO A 58 -9.21 7.45 -1.57
CA PRO A 58 -9.89 7.80 -2.81
C PRO A 58 -11.32 8.31 -2.56
N PRO A 59 -11.77 9.37 -3.25
CA PRO A 59 -13.10 9.93 -3.03
C PRO A 59 -14.19 8.96 -3.50
N GLY A 60 -15.28 8.86 -2.73
CA GLY A 60 -16.47 8.07 -3.09
C GLY A 60 -16.29 6.55 -3.01
N LEU A 61 -15.10 6.06 -2.67
CA LEU A 61 -14.85 4.62 -2.52
C LEU A 61 -14.99 4.15 -1.08
N ARG A 62 -15.27 2.86 -0.92
CA ARG A 62 -15.43 2.19 0.39
C ARG A 62 -14.14 2.14 1.20
N HIS A 63 -12.98 2.05 0.54
CA HIS A 63 -11.72 1.67 1.17
C HIS A 63 -10.75 2.85 1.23
N PHE A 64 -10.09 3.01 2.39
CA PHE A 64 -8.93 3.85 2.62
C PHE A 64 -7.86 3.00 3.30
N GLY A 65 -6.59 3.42 3.22
CA GLY A 65 -5.50 2.67 3.82
C GLY A 65 -4.15 3.34 3.65
N ALA A 66 -3.09 2.66 4.10
CA ALA A 66 -1.73 3.11 3.90
C ALA A 66 -0.82 1.92 3.66
N LYS A 67 0.04 2.02 2.66
CA LYS A 67 1.12 1.06 2.45
C LYS A 67 2.37 1.53 3.19
N ILE A 68 2.90 0.70 4.07
CA ILE A 68 4.19 0.89 4.73
C ILE A 68 5.20 -0.04 4.07
N MET A 69 6.35 0.52 3.71
CA MET A 69 7.45 -0.26 3.11
C MET A 69 8.76 0.13 3.75
N GLY A 70 9.58 -0.84 4.13
CA GLY A 70 10.94 -0.61 4.62
C GLY A 70 11.95 -1.32 3.75
N ALA A 71 13.15 -0.77 3.58
CA ALA A 71 14.26 -1.54 3.03
C ALA A 71 15.59 -1.05 3.58
N THR A 72 16.59 -1.94 3.55
CA THR A 72 17.99 -1.58 3.77
C THR A 72 18.87 -2.29 2.75
N MET A 73 19.77 -1.54 2.12
CA MET A 73 20.66 -2.09 1.10
C MET A 73 21.92 -2.75 1.69
N THR A 74 22.08 -2.68 3.02
CA THR A 74 23.21 -3.27 3.75
C THR A 74 22.82 -4.53 4.52
N ALA A 75 21.58 -5.01 4.40
CA ALA A 75 21.21 -6.29 4.98
C ALA A 75 21.95 -7.45 4.28
N PRO A 76 22.27 -8.55 5.01
CA PRO A 76 22.85 -9.76 4.43
C PRO A 76 22.01 -10.33 3.28
N THR A 77 20.70 -10.12 3.32
CA THR A 77 19.80 -10.30 2.21
C THR A 77 19.08 -8.98 2.02
N PRO A 78 19.31 -8.24 0.91
CA PRO A 78 18.57 -7.03 0.63
C PRO A 78 17.08 -7.35 0.57
N THR A 79 16.29 -6.78 1.49
CA THR A 79 14.83 -6.95 1.49
C THR A 79 14.15 -5.61 1.39
N ALA A 80 13.00 -5.63 0.73
CA ALA A 80 11.96 -4.64 0.96
C ALA A 80 10.80 -5.38 1.65
N ASP A 81 10.47 -4.96 2.87
CA ASP A 81 9.37 -5.52 3.64
C ASP A 81 8.14 -4.63 3.46
N TYR A 82 6.97 -5.26 3.38
CA TYR A 82 5.70 -4.60 3.05
C TYR A 82 4.67 -4.87 4.14
N VAL A 83 3.94 -3.83 4.54
CA VAL A 83 2.73 -3.93 5.35
C VAL A 83 1.67 -3.06 4.69
N ILE A 84 0.47 -3.60 4.49
CA ILE A 84 -0.67 -2.93 3.85
C ILE A 84 -1.83 -2.89 4.85
#